data_AF-A0A974HCJ2-F1
#
_entry.id   AF-A0A974HCJ2-F1
#
_cell.length_a   1.000
_cell.length_b   1.000
_cell.length_c   1.000
_cell.angle_alpha   90.00
_cell.angle_beta   90.00
_cell.angle_gamma   90.00
#
_symmetry.space_group_name_H-M   'P 1'
#
loop_
_entity.id
_entity.type
_entity.pdbx_description
1 polymer ?
#
loop_
_entity_poly.entity_id
_entity_poly.type
_entity_poly.pdbx_seq_one_letter_code
_entity_poly.pdbx_strand_id
1 'polypeptide(L)'
;MLLVELLCKCHSLDWLLIFSCYIYISKGDSDCKLPSENLQLYEKDGDIIFGGLIPVYLEPSNIKPDFATKPSWGKCNKLSIFYYLHVLAMVFAINEINENPELLPNITLGFRIYDSCFNEMQAVNGALQIMSGGEKPIPNYICDMKSKVAGLVGDIQSSSSVAVARILGLYRIPQILQYVKRVKVKNTAGQELAFDENGDQIFNLEYVNWQALPNGETKYVPFATLEEFPESHIVTSDNTVFWSGDYTQVSSTYVV
;
A
#
# COMPACT_ATOMS: atom_id res chain seq x y z
N MET A 1 23.49 -11.87 -46.36
CA MET A 1 22.09 -12.34 -46.42
C MET A 1 22.13 -13.84 -46.17
N LEU A 2 22.08 -14.20 -44.90
CA LEU A 2 20.92 -14.82 -44.23
C LEU A 2 20.83 -16.32 -44.54
N LEU A 3 20.82 -17.10 -43.45
CA LEU A 3 19.99 -18.29 -43.24
C LEU A 3 20.41 -19.58 -44.00
N VAL A 4 20.26 -20.81 -43.50
CA VAL A 4 19.81 -21.38 -42.21
C VAL A 4 19.83 -22.92 -42.32
N GLU A 5 19.71 -23.58 -41.17
CA GLU A 5 19.19 -24.95 -40.91
C GLU A 5 20.02 -26.18 -41.38
N LEU A 6 20.50 -27.02 -40.46
CA LEU A 6 19.76 -28.07 -39.70
C LEU A 6 19.06 -29.07 -40.62
N LEU A 7 19.56 -30.31 -40.59
CA LEU A 7 18.77 -31.53 -40.39
C LEU A 7 19.74 -32.71 -40.31
N CYS A 8 19.71 -33.48 -39.23
CA CYS A 8 20.10 -34.89 -39.30
C CYS A 8 19.15 -35.72 -38.44
N LYS A 9 18.26 -36.43 -39.13
CA LYS A 9 17.58 -37.64 -38.65
C LYS A 9 18.66 -38.71 -38.40
N CYS A 10 18.53 -39.49 -37.34
CA CYS A 10 19.21 -40.78 -37.24
C CYS A 10 18.22 -41.84 -36.75
N HIS A 11 18.25 -42.98 -37.43
CA HIS A 11 17.33 -44.11 -37.33
C HIS A 11 18.08 -45.26 -36.64
N SER A 12 17.36 -46.03 -35.81
CA SER A 12 17.51 -47.48 -35.64
C SER A 12 18.77 -48.07 -34.97
N LEU A 13 18.56 -48.46 -33.70
CA LEU A 13 18.92 -49.76 -33.08
C LEU A 13 20.40 -50.14 -32.95
N ASP A 14 20.94 -49.91 -31.75
CA ASP A 14 21.78 -50.88 -31.03
C ASP A 14 21.46 -50.78 -29.53
N TRP A 15 20.45 -51.55 -29.11
CA TRP A 15 20.16 -51.84 -27.71
C TRP A 15 21.20 -52.83 -27.20
N LEU A 16 22.02 -52.45 -26.21
CA LEU A 16 22.39 -53.30 -25.05
C LEU A 16 23.40 -52.69 -24.05
N LEU A 17 23.62 -51.36 -24.00
CA LEU A 17 24.44 -50.72 -22.95
C LEU A 17 23.89 -49.37 -22.43
N ILE A 18 22.58 -49.24 -22.24
CA ILE A 18 21.97 -48.03 -21.61
C ILE A 18 21.12 -48.42 -20.40
N PHE A 19 21.74 -49.10 -19.42
CA PHE A 19 21.10 -49.39 -18.13
C PHE A 19 21.84 -48.81 -16.91
N SER A 20 22.78 -47.86 -17.10
CA SER A 20 23.44 -47.17 -15.97
C SER A 20 23.69 -45.67 -16.18
N CYS A 21 23.03 -45.03 -17.14
CA CYS A 21 23.06 -43.57 -17.27
C CYS A 21 21.66 -43.02 -17.60
N TYR A 22 20.66 -43.45 -16.82
CA TYR A 22 19.51 -42.59 -16.54
C TYR A 22 20.02 -41.49 -15.61
N ILE A 23 20.76 -40.54 -16.19
CA ILE A 23 20.91 -39.22 -15.59
C ILE A 23 19.47 -38.74 -15.48
N TYR A 24 18.98 -38.77 -14.24
CA TYR A 24 17.92 -37.89 -13.79
C TYR A 24 18.30 -36.50 -14.34
N ILE A 25 17.70 -36.13 -15.46
CA ILE A 25 17.48 -34.72 -15.77
C ILE A 25 16.64 -34.29 -14.58
N SER A 26 17.31 -33.67 -13.62
CA SER A 26 16.65 -33.00 -12.52
C SER A 26 15.56 -32.19 -13.16
N LYS A 27 14.32 -32.54 -12.81
CA LYS A 27 13.15 -31.70 -12.93
C LYS A 27 13.67 -30.27 -12.74
N GLY A 28 13.65 -29.48 -13.81
CA GLY A 28 13.95 -28.06 -13.73
C GLY A 28 12.84 -27.49 -12.87
N ASP A 29 13.07 -27.56 -11.56
CA ASP A 29 12.21 -26.98 -10.55
C ASP A 29 12.41 -25.49 -10.70
N SER A 30 11.62 -24.90 -11.59
CA SER A 30 11.34 -23.48 -11.53
C SER A 30 10.46 -23.23 -10.30
N ASP A 31 11.01 -23.46 -9.11
CA ASP A 31 10.38 -23.07 -7.85
C ASP A 31 11.37 -23.09 -6.68
N CYS A 32 12.47 -22.35 -6.83
CA CYS A 32 13.08 -21.72 -5.66
C CYS A 32 12.48 -20.33 -5.50
N LYS A 33 11.16 -20.27 -5.27
CA LYS A 33 10.53 -19.07 -4.72
C LYS A 33 10.65 -19.14 -3.20
N LEU A 34 11.48 -18.27 -2.65
CA LEU A 34 11.40 -17.96 -1.22
C LEU A 34 9.94 -17.55 -0.94
N PRO A 35 9.30 -18.08 0.10
CA PRO A 35 7.97 -17.61 0.47
C PRO A 35 8.10 -16.14 0.87
N SER A 36 7.73 -15.24 -0.04
CA SER A 36 7.41 -13.86 0.28
C SER A 36 6.12 -13.91 1.07
N GLU A 37 6.23 -13.77 2.40
CA GLU A 37 5.10 -13.77 3.30
C GLU A 37 4.27 -12.49 3.06
N ASN A 38 3.34 -12.61 2.12
CA ASN A 38 2.06 -11.93 1.98
C ASN A 38 2.02 -10.39 2.12
N LEU A 39 1.96 -9.75 0.94
CA LEU A 39 1.19 -8.54 0.59
C LEU A 39 1.56 -7.25 1.32
N GLN A 40 2.49 -6.47 0.75
CA GLN A 40 2.59 -5.02 1.04
C GLN A 40 3.07 -4.20 -0.17
N LEU A 41 3.05 -4.71 -1.40
CA LEU A 41 3.39 -3.92 -2.58
C LEU A 41 2.21 -3.90 -3.56
N TYR A 42 1.56 -2.75 -3.69
CA TYR A 42 0.60 -2.51 -4.76
C TYR A 42 1.33 -1.81 -5.91
N GLU A 43 1.41 -2.45 -7.07
CA GLU A 43 2.25 -1.99 -8.17
C GLU A 43 1.54 -2.00 -9.53
N LYS A 44 2.00 -1.10 -10.39
CA LYS A 44 1.64 -1.02 -11.80
C LYS A 44 2.86 -0.52 -12.56
N ASP A 45 3.24 -1.25 -13.60
CA ASP A 45 4.36 -0.86 -14.46
C ASP A 45 4.06 0.42 -15.24
N GLY A 46 5.13 1.11 -15.62
CA GLY A 46 5.12 2.28 -16.49
C GLY A 46 6.55 2.72 -16.80
N ASP A 47 6.72 3.57 -17.80
CA ASP A 47 8.04 4.11 -18.18
C ASP A 47 8.71 4.87 -17.02
N ILE A 48 7.88 5.54 -16.20
CA ILE A 48 8.30 6.27 -15.00
C ILE A 48 7.50 5.76 -13.80
N ILE A 49 8.18 5.43 -12.71
CA ILE A 49 7.58 4.94 -11.48
C ILE A 49 7.54 6.04 -10.42
N PHE A 50 6.37 6.20 -9.79
CA PHE A 50 6.27 6.88 -8.50
C PHE A 50 6.19 5.88 -7.35
N GLY A 51 7.06 6.03 -6.36
CA GLY A 51 6.99 5.29 -5.11
C GLY A 51 5.92 5.86 -4.18
N GLY A 52 5.28 5.03 -3.37
CA GLY A 52 4.42 5.46 -2.28
C GLY A 52 4.79 4.73 -0.99
N LEU A 53 4.94 5.45 0.11
CA LEU A 53 5.01 4.90 1.46
C LEU A 53 3.76 5.35 2.21
N ILE A 54 2.82 4.44 2.40
CA ILE A 54 1.50 4.76 2.94
C ILE A 54 1.15 3.71 3.99
N PRO A 55 0.92 4.07 5.27
CA PRO A 55 0.66 3.11 6.33
C PRO A 55 -0.79 2.60 6.28
N VAL A 56 -1.09 1.72 5.33
CA VAL A 56 -2.41 1.12 5.16
C VAL A 56 -2.80 0.35 6.42
N TYR A 57 -1.84 -0.33 7.04
CA TYR A 57 -2.03 -0.96 8.34
C TYR A 57 -1.28 -0.22 9.43
N LEU A 58 -1.78 -0.35 10.66
CA LEU A 58 -1.26 0.24 11.89
C LEU A 58 -0.97 -0.87 12.90
N GLU A 59 -0.43 -0.44 14.05
CA GLU A 59 -0.13 -1.30 15.20
C GLU A 59 0.83 -2.43 14.82
N PRO A 60 2.08 -2.10 14.43
CA PRO A 60 3.10 -3.09 14.14
C PRO A 60 3.32 -3.99 15.36
N SER A 61 3.43 -5.29 15.13
CA SER A 61 3.69 -6.26 16.19
C SER A 61 4.98 -5.91 16.93
N ASN A 62 4.89 -5.87 18.27
CA ASN A 62 6.05 -5.69 19.14
C ASN A 62 6.88 -6.98 19.21
N ILE A 63 7.69 -7.23 18.18
CA ILE A 63 8.63 -8.36 18.16
C ILE A 63 9.86 -7.98 18.97
N LYS A 64 10.09 -8.70 20.06
CA LYS A 64 11.37 -8.66 20.77
C LYS A 64 12.29 -9.72 20.15
N PRO A 65 13.36 -9.32 19.44
CA PRO A 65 14.27 -10.30 18.85
C PRO A 65 14.98 -11.08 19.96
N ASP A 66 14.99 -12.41 19.82
CA ASP A 66 15.74 -13.31 20.72
C ASP A 66 17.24 -13.39 20.35
N PHE A 67 17.61 -12.85 19.18
CA PHE A 67 18.94 -12.90 18.57
C PHE A 67 19.52 -14.31 18.40
N ALA A 68 18.70 -15.35 18.56
CA ALA A 68 19.06 -16.74 18.33
C ALA A 68 18.54 -17.23 16.98
N THR A 69 17.44 -16.64 16.51
CA THR A 69 16.83 -16.95 15.22
C THR A 69 16.70 -15.69 14.36
N LYS A 70 16.53 -15.88 13.05
CA LYS A 70 16.25 -14.76 12.15
C LYS A 70 14.91 -14.14 12.57
N PRO A 71 14.87 -12.84 12.94
CA PRO A 71 13.64 -12.21 13.37
C PRO A 71 12.63 -12.19 12.20
N SER A 72 11.37 -12.49 12.50
CA SER A 72 10.28 -12.35 11.54
C SER A 72 9.91 -10.88 11.38
N TRP A 73 9.34 -10.52 10.23
CA TRP A 73 8.71 -9.22 10.07
C TRP A 73 7.44 -9.18 10.93
N GLY A 74 7.23 -8.07 11.65
CA GLY A 74 6.04 -7.88 12.46
C GLY A 74 4.78 -7.85 11.59
N LYS A 75 3.70 -8.48 12.06
CA LYS A 75 2.39 -8.29 11.43
C LYS A 75 1.82 -6.94 11.81
N CYS A 76 1.09 -6.35 10.87
CA CYS A 76 0.37 -5.09 11.05
C CYS A 76 -1.11 -5.44 11.19
N ASN A 77 -1.68 -5.17 12.36
CA ASN A 77 -2.91 -5.86 12.77
C ASN A 77 -4.17 -5.02 12.56
N LYS A 78 -4.04 -3.72 12.27
CA LYS A 78 -5.17 -2.79 12.17
C LYS A 78 -5.19 -2.07 10.84
N LEU A 79 -6.14 -2.42 9.97
CA LEU A 79 -6.38 -1.68 8.74
C LEU A 79 -6.89 -0.26 9.06
N SER A 80 -6.32 0.74 8.40
CA SER A 80 -6.79 2.11 8.41
C SER A 80 -7.43 2.46 7.07
N ILE A 81 -8.76 2.60 7.06
CA ILE A 81 -9.50 3.04 5.87
C ILE A 81 -9.03 4.44 5.44
N PHE A 82 -8.68 5.29 6.40
CA PHE A 82 -8.12 6.61 6.12
C PHE A 82 -6.86 6.51 5.24
N TYR A 83 -5.84 5.79 5.68
CA TYR A 83 -4.60 5.71 4.91
C TYR A 83 -4.77 4.92 3.62
N TYR A 84 -5.74 4.01 3.54
CA TYR A 84 -6.12 3.38 2.29
C TYR A 84 -6.65 4.39 1.25
N LEU A 85 -7.38 5.44 1.66
CA LEU A 85 -7.81 6.50 0.74
C LEU A 85 -6.62 7.25 0.12
N HIS A 86 -5.49 7.37 0.82
CA HIS A 86 -4.27 7.96 0.24
C HIS A 86 -3.70 7.09 -0.88
N VAL A 87 -3.75 5.76 -0.75
CA VAL A 87 -3.39 4.83 -1.84
C VAL A 87 -4.28 5.09 -3.04
N LEU A 88 -5.60 5.15 -2.82
CA LEU A 88 -6.56 5.41 -3.90
C LEU A 88 -6.32 6.78 -4.56
N ALA A 89 -6.00 7.82 -3.79
CA ALA A 89 -5.70 9.14 -4.31
C ALA A 89 -4.48 9.14 -5.23
N MET A 90 -3.40 8.47 -4.82
CA MET A 90 -2.19 8.33 -5.62
C MET A 90 -2.47 7.57 -6.93
N VAL A 91 -3.21 6.46 -6.84
CA VAL A 91 -3.59 5.63 -8.00
C VAL A 91 -4.49 6.40 -8.96
N PHE A 92 -5.47 7.14 -8.42
CA PHE A 92 -6.38 7.98 -9.18
C PHE A 92 -5.60 9.07 -9.93
N ALA A 93 -4.73 9.81 -9.25
CA ALA A 93 -3.93 10.87 -9.86
C ALA A 93 -3.03 10.33 -10.99
N ILE A 94 -2.41 9.16 -10.81
CA ILE A 94 -1.60 8.53 -11.85
C ILE A 94 -2.45 8.12 -13.06
N ASN A 95 -3.65 7.58 -12.83
CA ASN A 95 -4.54 7.23 -13.93
C ASN A 95 -5.03 8.47 -14.68
N GLU A 96 -5.42 9.54 -14.00
CA GLU A 96 -5.83 10.79 -14.67
C GLU A 96 -4.70 11.40 -15.52
N ILE A 97 -3.45 11.36 -15.04
CA ILE A 97 -2.30 11.84 -15.82
C ILE A 97 -2.10 10.98 -17.07
N ASN A 98 -2.19 9.64 -16.93
CA ASN A 98 -2.04 8.72 -18.06
C ASN A 98 -3.17 8.84 -19.09
N GLU A 99 -4.38 9.20 -18.66
CA GLU A 99 -5.53 9.38 -19.54
C GLU A 99 -5.53 10.74 -20.26
N ASN A 100 -4.74 11.71 -19.77
CA ASN A 100 -4.63 13.03 -20.37
C ASN A 100 -3.46 13.10 -21.38
N PRO A 101 -3.74 13.17 -22.70
CA PRO A 101 -2.69 13.19 -23.72
C PRO A 101 -1.83 14.46 -23.72
N GLU A 102 -2.21 15.52 -23.00
CA GLU A 102 -1.48 16.79 -22.95
C GLU A 102 -0.37 16.80 -21.88
N LEU A 103 -0.50 15.99 -20.81
CA LEU A 103 0.39 16.08 -19.65
C LEU A 103 1.70 15.28 -19.84
N LEU A 104 1.63 14.09 -20.44
CA LEU A 104 2.77 13.21 -20.70
C LEU A 104 2.56 12.38 -21.98
N PRO A 105 2.70 12.98 -23.18
CA PRO A 105 2.47 12.26 -24.42
C PRO A 105 3.49 11.13 -24.61
N ASN A 106 3.01 9.92 -24.91
CA ASN A 106 3.80 8.71 -25.13
C ASN A 106 4.64 8.23 -23.93
N ILE A 107 4.33 8.69 -22.72
CA ILE A 107 4.98 8.24 -21.49
C ILE A 107 3.89 7.76 -20.54
N THR A 108 4.07 6.56 -20.00
CA THR A 108 3.18 5.99 -19.00
C THR A 108 3.77 6.11 -17.60
N LEU A 109 2.97 6.57 -16.66
CA LEU A 109 3.28 6.56 -15.25
C LEU A 109 2.81 5.24 -14.62
N GLY A 110 3.73 4.60 -13.92
CA GLY A 110 3.47 3.47 -13.02
C GLY A 110 3.65 3.87 -11.56
N PHE A 111 3.42 2.92 -10.67
CA PHE A 111 3.61 3.11 -9.23
C PHE A 111 4.08 1.84 -8.53
N ARG A 112 4.71 2.04 -7.37
CA ARG A 112 5.05 1.01 -6.38
C ARG A 112 4.71 1.54 -5.00
N ILE A 113 3.63 1.06 -4.40
CA ILE A 113 3.11 1.54 -3.12
C ILE A 113 3.38 0.47 -2.06
N TYR A 114 4.19 0.85 -1.07
CA TYR A 114 4.60 0.00 0.03
C TYR A 114 3.90 0.42 1.32
N ASP A 115 3.37 -0.56 2.06
CA ASP A 115 2.77 -0.31 3.37
C ASP A 115 3.84 -0.13 4.44
N SER A 116 4.00 1.10 4.92
CA SER A 116 4.99 1.43 5.95
C SER A 116 4.61 0.93 7.35
N CYS A 117 3.38 0.47 7.54
CA CYS A 117 2.88 -0.05 8.81
C CYS A 117 3.04 0.94 10.00
N PHE A 118 3.14 2.24 9.71
CA PHE A 118 3.46 3.28 10.70
C PHE A 118 4.72 2.93 11.52
N ASN A 119 5.71 2.34 10.84
CA ASN A 119 6.93 1.82 11.43
C ASN A 119 8.15 2.26 10.62
N GLU A 120 9.10 2.91 11.27
CA GLU A 120 10.30 3.47 10.62
C GLU A 120 11.13 2.41 9.87
N MET A 121 11.28 1.21 10.43
CA MET A 121 12.06 0.15 9.78
C MET A 121 11.36 -0.37 8.52
N GLN A 122 10.03 -0.50 8.56
CA GLN A 122 9.26 -0.90 7.38
C GLN A 122 9.23 0.22 6.33
N ALA A 123 9.12 1.49 6.73
CA ALA A 123 9.20 2.63 5.81
C ALA A 123 10.55 2.66 5.06
N VAL A 124 11.67 2.48 5.78
CA VAL A 124 13.01 2.40 5.20
C VAL A 124 13.15 1.18 4.28
N ASN A 125 12.65 0.02 4.70
CA ASN A 125 12.66 -1.19 3.89
C ASN A 125 11.88 -0.99 2.58
N GLY A 126 10.67 -0.44 2.67
CA GLY A 126 9.83 -0.10 1.53
C GLY A 126 10.53 0.88 0.57
N ALA A 127 11.15 1.94 1.08
CA ALA A 127 11.90 2.89 0.26
C ALA A 127 13.01 2.19 -0.54
N LEU A 128 13.76 1.29 0.10
CA LEU A 128 14.82 0.52 -0.55
C LEU A 128 14.27 -0.47 -1.59
N GLN A 129 13.14 -1.12 -1.34
CA GLN A 129 12.47 -2.00 -2.32
C GLN A 129 11.95 -1.23 -3.53
N ILE A 130 11.33 -0.07 -3.32
CA ILE A 130 10.86 0.80 -4.39
C ILE A 130 12.02 1.23 -5.28
N MET A 131 13.12 1.67 -4.68
CA MET A 131 14.33 2.10 -5.41
C MET A 131 15.03 0.94 -6.14
N SER A 132 15.06 -0.25 -5.54
CA SER A 132 15.68 -1.42 -6.17
C SER A 132 14.82 -1.97 -7.30
N GLY A 133 13.51 -1.71 -7.28
CA GLY A 133 12.56 -2.25 -8.24
C GLY A 133 12.40 -3.75 -8.19
N GLY A 134 12.69 -4.35 -7.03
CA GLY A 134 12.43 -5.76 -6.76
C GLY A 134 12.01 -5.98 -5.32
N GLU A 135 11.58 -7.20 -5.00
CA GLU A 135 11.07 -7.57 -3.67
C GLU A 135 12.09 -7.40 -2.53
N LYS A 136 13.37 -7.21 -2.85
CA LYS A 136 14.45 -7.12 -1.86
C LYS A 136 14.96 -5.68 -1.72
N PRO A 137 15.13 -5.18 -0.48
CA PRO A 137 15.67 -3.84 -0.20
C PRO A 137 17.19 -3.81 -0.36
N ILE A 138 17.71 -4.05 -1.56
CA ILE A 138 19.15 -4.12 -1.80
C ILE A 138 19.65 -2.74 -2.23
N PRO A 139 20.45 -2.04 -1.41
CA PRO A 139 21.04 -0.77 -1.81
C PRO A 139 21.96 -0.95 -3.02
N ASN A 140 22.01 0.05 -3.92
CA ASN A 140 22.84 0.05 -5.13
C ASN A 140 22.55 -1.08 -6.14
N TYR A 141 21.44 -1.79 -6.01
CA TYR A 141 21.02 -2.81 -6.97
C TYR A 141 19.68 -2.40 -7.57
N ILE A 142 19.60 -2.36 -8.90
CA ILE A 142 18.39 -2.03 -9.66
C ILE A 142 18.00 -3.27 -10.46
N CYS A 143 16.91 -3.92 -10.06
CA CYS A 143 16.34 -5.09 -10.72
C CYS A 143 15.58 -4.71 -12.00
N ASP A 144 14.83 -3.60 -11.94
CA ASP A 144 14.10 -3.07 -13.07
C ASP A 144 14.86 -1.91 -13.72
N MET A 145 15.66 -2.24 -14.73
CA MET A 145 16.43 -1.24 -15.48
C MET A 145 15.60 -0.47 -16.52
N LYS A 146 14.34 -0.86 -16.77
CA LYS A 146 13.51 -0.23 -17.79
C LYS A 146 12.77 0.98 -17.24
N SER A 147 12.34 0.91 -16.00
CA SER A 147 11.52 1.95 -15.38
C SER A 147 12.34 2.82 -14.42
N LYS A 148 12.18 4.14 -14.50
CA LYS A 148 12.90 5.06 -13.62
C LYS A 148 12.01 5.53 -12.47
N VAL A 149 12.49 5.39 -11.22
CA VAL A 149 11.82 6.00 -10.06
C VAL A 149 12.01 7.52 -10.11
N ALA A 150 10.93 8.27 -10.32
CA ALA A 150 10.96 9.73 -10.42
C ALA A 150 10.86 10.42 -9.06
N GLY A 151 10.22 9.78 -8.09
CA GLY A 151 10.02 10.33 -6.75
C GLY A 151 9.30 9.33 -5.87
N LEU A 152 9.29 9.63 -4.57
CA LEU A 152 8.58 8.84 -3.57
C LEU A 152 7.61 9.75 -2.80
N VAL A 153 6.36 9.35 -2.72
CA VAL A 153 5.30 10.02 -1.96
C VAL A 153 5.21 9.42 -0.55
N GLY A 154 5.16 10.26 0.49
CA GLY A 154 5.16 9.81 1.89
C GLY A 154 6.58 9.67 2.48
N ASP A 155 6.76 9.13 3.68
CA ASP A 155 5.74 8.59 4.60
C ASP A 155 4.99 9.72 5.36
N ILE A 156 3.88 9.39 6.02
CA ILE A 156 3.08 10.35 6.80
C ILE A 156 3.66 10.60 8.20
N GLN A 157 4.28 9.59 8.81
CA GLN A 157 4.94 9.73 10.10
C GLN A 157 6.25 10.50 9.95
N SER A 158 6.40 11.63 10.66
CA SER A 158 7.58 12.51 10.49
C SER A 158 8.91 11.80 10.74
N SER A 159 8.98 10.90 11.72
CA SER A 159 10.21 10.17 12.03
C SER A 159 10.61 9.20 10.92
N SER A 160 9.65 8.43 10.38
CA SER A 160 9.82 7.60 9.18
C SER A 160 10.24 8.44 7.99
N SER A 161 9.61 9.60 7.79
CA SER A 161 9.94 10.49 6.68
C SER A 161 11.35 11.06 6.77
N VAL A 162 11.83 11.44 7.95
CA VAL A 162 13.23 11.86 8.14
C VAL A 162 14.19 10.72 7.86
N ALA A 163 13.88 9.49 8.30
CA ALA A 163 14.71 8.32 8.04
C ALA A 163 14.80 8.01 6.54
N VAL A 164 13.67 8.04 5.85
CA VAL A 164 13.57 7.83 4.39
C VAL A 164 14.28 8.94 3.62
N ALA A 165 14.09 10.21 4.00
CA ALA A 165 14.74 11.37 3.38
C ALA A 165 16.26 11.25 3.33
N ARG A 166 16.86 10.76 4.43
CA ARG A 166 18.31 10.56 4.52
C ARG A 166 18.80 9.56 3.48
N ILE A 167 18.02 8.52 3.20
CA ILE A 167 18.38 7.51 2.20
C ILE A 167 18.14 8.06 0.80
N LEU A 168 16.95 8.58 0.51
CA LEU A 168 16.59 9.12 -0.81
C LEU A 168 17.52 10.27 -1.23
N GLY A 169 17.98 11.09 -0.28
CA GLY A 169 18.94 12.16 -0.51
C GLY A 169 20.29 11.67 -1.06
N LEU A 170 20.75 10.48 -0.67
CA LEU A 170 21.98 9.88 -1.22
C LEU A 170 21.83 9.57 -2.72
N TYR A 171 20.62 9.18 -3.14
CA TYR A 171 20.29 8.82 -4.51
C TYR A 171 19.68 9.98 -5.31
N ARG A 172 19.52 11.17 -4.69
CA ARG A 172 18.88 12.36 -5.27
C ARG A 172 17.46 12.09 -5.79
N ILE A 173 16.73 11.22 -5.11
CA ILE A 173 15.32 10.96 -5.39
C ILE A 173 14.49 11.94 -4.56
N PRO A 174 13.60 12.73 -5.18
CA PRO A 174 12.76 13.65 -4.43
C PRO A 174 11.77 12.87 -3.58
N GLN A 175 11.69 13.24 -2.30
CA GLN A 175 10.62 12.81 -1.42
C GLN A 175 9.53 13.88 -1.40
N ILE A 176 8.32 13.47 -1.76
CA ILE A 176 7.14 14.32 -1.80
C ILE A 176 6.32 13.94 -0.57
N LEU A 177 6.39 14.78 0.46
CA LEU A 177 5.52 14.58 1.61
C LEU A 177 4.12 15.00 1.21
N GLN A 178 3.18 14.06 1.29
CA GLN A 178 1.80 14.26 0.88
C GLN A 178 1.08 15.14 1.92
N TYR A 179 1.29 16.45 1.82
CA TYR A 179 0.46 17.47 2.45
C TYR A 179 -0.20 18.23 1.30
N VAL A 180 -1.14 17.57 0.63
CA VAL A 180 -1.70 18.05 -0.63
C VAL A 180 -2.79 19.08 -0.31
N LYS A 181 -2.38 20.34 -0.19
CA LYS A 181 -3.24 21.45 0.26
C LYS A 181 -4.45 21.77 -0.65
N ARG A 182 -4.61 21.09 -1.80
CA ARG A 182 -5.61 21.43 -2.83
C ARG A 182 -6.07 20.23 -3.69
N VAL A 183 -6.44 19.11 -3.08
CA VAL A 183 -7.14 18.03 -3.80
C VAL A 183 -8.55 17.89 -3.20
N LYS A 184 -9.57 17.97 -4.06
CA LYS A 184 -10.96 17.65 -3.75
C LYS A 184 -11.47 16.70 -4.81
N VAL A 185 -11.58 15.42 -4.49
CA VAL A 185 -11.94 14.36 -5.44
C VAL A 185 -13.07 13.53 -4.87
N LYS A 186 -14.06 13.19 -5.69
CA LYS A 186 -15.09 12.20 -5.33
C LYS A 186 -14.71 10.84 -5.89
N ASN A 187 -14.66 9.82 -5.02
CA ASN A 187 -14.41 8.46 -5.46
C ASN A 187 -15.65 7.86 -6.16
N THR A 188 -15.51 6.66 -6.72
CA THR A 188 -16.61 5.94 -7.41
C THR A 188 -17.76 5.56 -6.47
N ALA A 189 -17.54 5.58 -5.15
CA ALA A 189 -18.56 5.39 -4.12
C ALA A 189 -19.25 6.71 -3.71
N GLY A 190 -18.89 7.84 -4.31
CA GLY A 190 -19.47 9.16 -4.03
C GLY A 190 -18.89 9.87 -2.81
N GLN A 191 -17.89 9.30 -2.13
CA GLN A 191 -17.22 9.92 -0.98
C GLN A 191 -16.22 10.98 -1.46
N GLU A 192 -16.26 12.15 -0.82
CA GLU A 192 -15.36 13.26 -1.13
C GLU A 192 -14.10 13.16 -0.26
N LEU A 193 -12.95 13.07 -0.91
CA LEU A 193 -11.63 13.20 -0.33
C LEU A 193 -11.19 14.66 -0.46
N ALA A 194 -11.01 15.34 0.67
CA ALA A 194 -10.55 16.72 0.74
C ALA A 194 -9.47 16.89 1.80
N PHE A 195 -8.64 17.93 1.65
CA PHE A 195 -7.56 18.27 2.59
C PHE A 195 -7.71 19.72 3.08
N ASP A 196 -7.28 19.98 4.30
CA ASP A 196 -7.31 21.30 4.93
C ASP A 196 -6.11 22.18 4.53
N GLU A 197 -5.98 23.35 5.15
CA GLU A 197 -4.89 24.30 4.89
C GLU A 197 -3.50 23.81 5.34
N ASN A 198 -3.47 22.85 6.26
CA ASN A 198 -2.27 22.16 6.73
C ASN A 198 -1.90 20.99 5.81
N GLY A 199 -2.83 20.52 4.99
CA GLY A 199 -2.69 19.37 4.11
C GLY A 199 -3.10 18.06 4.78
N ASP A 200 -3.78 18.14 5.92
CA ASP A 200 -4.39 17.02 6.61
C ASP A 200 -5.72 16.68 5.94
N GLN A 201 -6.07 15.39 5.86
CA GLN A 201 -7.33 14.99 5.27
C GLN A 201 -8.48 15.47 6.17
N ILE A 202 -9.47 16.12 5.56
CA ILE A 202 -10.70 16.50 6.25
C ILE A 202 -11.59 15.27 6.29
N PHE A 203 -11.88 14.79 7.50
CA PHE A 203 -12.82 13.70 7.72
C PHE A 203 -14.15 14.20 8.20
N ASN A 204 -15.20 13.55 7.70
CA ASN A 204 -16.50 13.56 8.34
C ASN A 204 -16.77 12.12 8.79
N LEU A 205 -16.25 11.74 9.96
CA LEU A 205 -16.62 10.47 10.58
C LEU A 205 -18.00 10.65 11.21
N GLU A 206 -19.02 10.10 10.55
CA GLU A 206 -20.40 10.11 11.05
C GLU A 206 -20.61 8.95 12.04
N TYR A 207 -20.98 9.30 13.27
CA TYR A 207 -21.52 8.36 14.24
C TYR A 207 -22.99 8.11 13.93
N VAL A 208 -23.35 6.83 13.82
CA VAL A 208 -24.72 6.39 13.54
C VAL A 208 -25.35 5.70 14.75
N ASN A 209 -26.61 6.04 15.00
CA ASN A 209 -27.46 5.39 15.98
C ASN A 209 -28.25 4.29 15.27
N TRP A 210 -28.18 3.06 15.79
CA TRP A 210 -28.84 1.89 15.20
C TRP A 210 -30.23 1.75 15.80
N GLN A 211 -31.26 1.98 14.98
CA GLN A 211 -32.66 1.99 15.41
C GLN A 211 -33.38 0.77 14.87
N ALA A 212 -33.76 -0.13 15.77
CA ALA A 212 -34.59 -1.28 15.41
C ALA A 212 -36.03 -0.79 15.14
N LEU A 213 -36.55 -1.08 13.96
CA LEU A 213 -37.91 -0.78 13.55
C LEU A 213 -38.85 -1.95 13.94
N PRO A 214 -40.15 -1.68 14.19
CA PRO A 214 -41.11 -2.73 14.57
C PRO A 214 -41.29 -3.85 13.52
N ASN A 215 -40.92 -3.59 12.27
CA ASN A 215 -40.95 -4.58 11.17
C ASN A 215 -39.73 -5.52 11.16
N GLY A 216 -38.80 -5.38 12.12
CA GLY A 216 -37.58 -6.18 12.21
C GLY A 216 -36.40 -5.63 11.41
N GLU A 217 -36.55 -4.52 10.70
CA GLU A 217 -35.46 -3.85 10.00
C GLU A 217 -34.64 -2.96 10.94
N THR A 218 -33.38 -2.72 10.62
CA THR A 218 -32.52 -1.77 11.35
C THR A 218 -32.26 -0.54 10.49
N LYS A 219 -32.55 0.64 11.03
CA LYS A 219 -32.27 1.93 10.41
C LYS A 219 -31.01 2.53 11.03
N TYR A 220 -30.09 2.99 10.18
CA TYR A 220 -28.88 3.70 10.60
C TYR A 220 -29.15 5.19 10.51
N VAL A 221 -29.13 5.90 11.65
CA VAL A 221 -29.43 7.32 11.73
C VAL A 221 -28.19 8.08 12.20
N PRO A 222 -27.54 8.91 11.36
CA PRO A 222 -26.44 9.76 11.81
C PRO A 222 -26.87 10.68 12.95
N PHE A 223 -26.04 10.78 13.99
CA PHE A 223 -26.34 11.63 15.17
C PHE A 223 -25.16 12.44 15.68
N ALA A 224 -23.94 12.13 15.24
CA ALA A 224 -22.79 12.96 15.57
C ALA A 224 -21.73 12.87 14.48
N THR A 225 -20.85 13.85 14.45
CA THR A 225 -19.65 13.88 13.60
C THR A 225 -18.42 14.07 14.46
N LEU A 226 -17.35 13.33 14.20
CA LEU A 226 -16.04 13.63 14.78
C LEU A 226 -15.41 14.79 14.01
N GLU A 227 -15.12 15.87 14.72
CA GLU A 227 -14.28 16.96 14.22
C GLU A 227 -12.90 16.83 14.86
N GLU A 228 -11.89 16.44 14.08
CA GLU A 228 -10.53 16.18 14.59
C GLU A 228 -9.68 17.45 14.77
N PHE A 229 -10.08 18.57 14.16
CA PHE A 229 -9.29 19.80 14.09
C PHE A 229 -10.08 21.02 14.60
N PRO A 230 -9.46 21.94 15.37
CA PRO A 230 -8.08 21.93 15.86
C PRO A 230 -7.85 21.02 17.10
N GLU A 231 -8.91 20.58 17.77
CA GLU A 231 -8.90 19.57 18.83
C GLU A 231 -9.98 18.54 18.53
N SER A 232 -9.69 17.26 18.77
CA SER A 232 -10.63 16.18 18.51
C SER A 232 -11.84 16.27 19.43
N HIS A 233 -13.01 16.55 18.87
CA HIS A 233 -14.27 16.60 19.60
C HIS A 233 -15.42 16.06 18.77
N ILE A 234 -16.44 15.55 19.45
CA ILE A 234 -17.64 15.01 18.82
C ILE A 234 -18.69 16.11 18.80
N VAL A 235 -19.16 16.46 17.61
CA VAL A 235 -20.27 17.40 17.42
C VAL A 235 -21.55 16.60 17.24
N THR A 236 -22.44 16.69 18.23
CA THR A 236 -23.74 15.99 18.19
C THR A 236 -24.78 16.83 17.46
N SER A 237 -25.55 16.18 16.59
CA SER A 237 -26.77 16.76 16.03
C SER A 237 -27.92 16.44 16.98
N ASP A 238 -28.46 17.47 17.65
CA ASP A 238 -29.49 17.26 18.66
C ASP A 238 -30.77 16.61 18.05
N ASN A 239 -31.37 15.71 18.83
CA ASN A 239 -32.69 15.07 18.62
C ASN A 239 -32.81 13.88 17.64
N THR A 240 -31.72 13.19 17.25
CA THR A 240 -31.84 11.97 16.40
C THR A 240 -31.48 10.65 17.11
N VAL A 241 -30.97 10.72 18.35
CA VAL A 241 -30.54 9.55 19.13
C VAL A 241 -31.74 8.84 19.74
N PHE A 242 -31.94 7.58 19.35
CA PHE A 242 -32.86 6.68 20.03
C PHE A 242 -32.12 5.94 21.14
N TRP A 243 -32.67 5.97 22.34
CA TRP A 243 -32.15 5.22 23.49
C TRP A 243 -33.01 3.98 23.71
N SER A 244 -32.36 2.83 23.88
CA SER A 244 -33.06 1.59 24.22
C SER A 244 -33.35 1.56 25.72
N GLY A 245 -34.57 1.17 26.12
CA GLY A 245 -34.97 1.08 27.53
C GLY A 245 -35.22 2.44 28.18
N ASP A 246 -34.91 2.56 29.48
CA ASP A 246 -35.15 3.77 30.30
C ASP A 246 -33.97 4.76 30.28
N TYR A 247 -32.99 4.56 29.40
CA TYR A 247 -31.83 5.43 29.30
C TYR A 247 -32.17 6.72 28.53
N THR A 248 -31.56 7.82 28.94
CA THR A 248 -31.70 9.15 28.29
C THR A 248 -30.35 9.77 27.92
N GLN A 249 -29.25 9.14 28.35
CA GLN A 249 -27.87 9.57 28.10
C GLN A 249 -26.91 8.37 28.21
N VAL A 250 -25.70 8.52 27.67
CA VAL A 250 -24.62 7.53 27.89
C VAL A 250 -24.29 7.47 29.38
N SER A 251 -24.11 6.27 29.92
CA SER A 251 -23.66 6.09 31.30
C SER A 251 -22.28 6.75 31.50
N SER A 252 -22.16 7.60 32.53
CA SER A 252 -20.94 8.34 32.84
C SER A 252 -19.73 7.46 33.18
N THR A 253 -19.93 6.16 33.37
CA THR A 253 -18.88 5.18 33.66
C THR A 253 -18.04 4.80 32.44
N TYR A 254 -18.47 5.12 31.21
CA TYR A 254 -17.84 4.66 29.96
C TYR A 254 -17.35 5.78 29.03
N VAL A 255 -17.15 7.00 29.56
CA VAL A 255 -16.52 8.10 28.80
C VAL A 255 -15.01 8.03 29.07
N VAL A 256 -14.25 7.51 28.09
CA VAL A 256 -12.78 7.56 28.04
C VAL A 256 -12.38 8.61 27.03
#